data_AF-A0A3D4LL59-F1
#
_entry.id   AF-A0A3D4LL59-F1
#
_cell.length_a   1.000
_cell.length_b   1.000
_cell.length_c   1.000
_cell.angle_alpha   90.00
_cell.angle_beta   90.00
_cell.angle_gamma   90.00
#
_symmetry.space_group_name_H-M   'P 1'
#
loop_
_entity.id
_entity.type
_entity.pdbx_description
1 polymer ?
#
loop_
_entity_poly.entity_id
_entity_poly.type
_entity_poly.pdbx_seq_one_letter_code
_entity_poly.pdbx_strand_id
1 'polypeptide(L)'
;IAEELDSVVEWDNDNRAVHISKEDVHILLRIDSYLVEYTNDNETTHTIIDVAPQITGDRTFVPIRLISNALGVGIEWDNDERAVYVDSSESSEVTNFFDVEISSIKAGQTITGTTELYTRIINDAPKGAKEIKYLLLDRDTAKGFVIAGGSSINSPYEWVPAME
;
A
#
# COMPACT_ATOMS: atom_id res chain seq x y z
N ILE A 1 -18.36 -5.79 -6.60
CA ILE A 1 -17.19 -6.71 -6.67
C ILE A 1 -16.74 -7.08 -5.27
N ALA A 2 -16.21 -6.16 -4.46
CA ALA A 2 -15.80 -6.51 -3.09
C ALA A 2 -16.97 -7.11 -2.27
N GLU A 3 -18.16 -6.50 -2.34
CA GLU A 3 -19.37 -7.02 -1.67
C GLU A 3 -19.78 -8.42 -2.14
N GLU A 4 -19.48 -8.77 -3.40
CA GLU A 4 -19.77 -10.10 -3.96
C GLU A 4 -18.77 -11.18 -3.46
N LEU A 5 -17.73 -10.77 -2.73
CA LEU A 5 -16.73 -11.64 -2.12
C LEU A 5 -16.94 -11.78 -0.60
N ASP A 6 -18.18 -11.59 -0.14
CA ASP A 6 -18.60 -11.64 1.27
C ASP A 6 -17.90 -10.61 2.16
N SER A 7 -17.53 -9.45 1.61
CA SER A 7 -16.97 -8.33 2.36
C SER A 7 -17.98 -7.21 2.56
N VAL A 8 -17.83 -6.46 3.65
CA VAL A 8 -18.55 -5.21 3.90
C VAL A 8 -17.72 -4.06 3.36
N VAL A 9 -18.38 -3.13 2.67
CA VAL A 9 -17.75 -1.92 2.12
C VAL A 9 -18.43 -0.69 2.69
N GLU A 10 -17.65 0.17 3.32
CA GLU A 10 -18.13 1.43 3.91
C GLU A 10 -17.37 2.62 3.34
N TRP A 11 -18.10 3.71 3.13
CA TRP A 11 -17.53 4.98 2.68
C TRP A 11 -17.40 5.94 3.86
N ASP A 12 -16.17 6.41 4.10
CA ASP A 12 -15.87 7.52 4.99
C ASP A 12 -15.76 8.81 4.17
N ASN A 13 -16.75 9.68 4.31
CA ASN A 13 -16.80 10.95 3.60
C ASN A 13 -15.81 11.99 4.14
N ASP A 14 -15.53 11.99 5.44
CA ASP A 14 -14.69 13.00 6.07
C ASP A 14 -13.22 12.81 5.67
N ASN A 15 -12.80 11.55 5.58
CA ASN A 15 -11.43 11.20 5.18
C ASN A 15 -11.30 10.88 3.69
N ARG A 16 -12.40 10.87 2.92
CA ARG A 16 -12.46 10.37 1.53
C ARG A 16 -11.79 9.01 1.43
N ALA A 17 -12.36 8.02 2.12
CA ALA A 17 -11.78 6.69 2.22
C ALA A 17 -12.81 5.57 2.09
N VAL A 18 -12.38 4.44 1.56
CA VAL A 18 -13.14 3.20 1.52
C VAL A 18 -12.59 2.26 2.58
N HIS A 19 -13.48 1.81 3.47
CA HIS A 19 -13.21 0.74 4.41
C HIS A 19 -13.78 -0.55 3.83
N ILE A 20 -12.96 -1.60 3.81
CA ILE A 20 -13.38 -2.93 3.36
C ILE A 20 -13.04 -3.89 4.48
N SER A 21 -14.01 -4.71 4.90
CA SER A 21 -13.80 -5.70 5.94
C SER A 21 -14.38 -7.06 5.57
N LYS A 22 -13.65 -8.11 5.94
CA LYS A 22 -14.10 -9.50 5.85
C LYS A 22 -13.50 -10.27 7.02
N GLU A 23 -14.36 -10.80 7.88
CA GLU A 23 -13.95 -11.47 9.12
C GLU A 23 -13.05 -10.53 9.94
N ASP A 24 -11.82 -10.94 10.26
CA ASP A 24 -10.83 -10.17 11.02
C ASP A 24 -9.94 -9.26 10.16
N VAL A 25 -10.10 -9.32 8.82
CA VAL A 25 -9.33 -8.50 7.88
C VAL A 25 -10.04 -7.18 7.64
N HIS A 26 -9.32 -6.08 7.88
CA HIS A 26 -9.77 -4.72 7.59
C HIS A 26 -8.76 -4.00 6.69
N ILE A 27 -9.28 -3.30 5.68
CA ILE A 27 -8.49 -2.57 4.70
C ILE A 27 -9.02 -1.15 4.65
N LEU A 28 -8.11 -0.18 4.70
CA LEU A 28 -8.44 1.23 4.52
C LEU A 28 -7.74 1.81 3.29
N LEU A 29 -8.56 2.31 2.37
CA LEU A 29 -8.15 2.86 1.09
C LEU A 29 -8.52 4.35 1.01
N ARG A 30 -7.52 5.22 1.13
CA ARG A 30 -7.73 6.67 0.96
C ARG A 30 -7.69 7.01 -0.53
N ILE A 31 -8.66 7.80 -1.01
CA ILE A 31 -8.73 8.19 -2.42
C ILE A 31 -7.46 8.97 -2.80
N ASP A 32 -6.93 8.70 -4.00
CA ASP A 32 -5.70 9.30 -4.55
C ASP A 32 -4.42 8.95 -3.77
N SER A 33 -4.49 8.01 -2.81
CA SER A 33 -3.33 7.50 -2.06
C SER A 33 -2.86 6.14 -2.58
N TYR A 34 -1.55 5.97 -2.69
CA TYR A 34 -0.92 4.67 -2.92
C TYR A 34 -0.65 3.90 -1.63
N LEU A 35 -0.79 4.53 -0.46
CA LEU A 35 -0.66 3.86 0.83
C LEU A 35 -1.96 3.14 1.17
N VAL A 36 -1.84 1.86 1.49
CA VAL A 36 -2.91 1.02 2.02
C VAL A 36 -2.58 0.64 3.44
N GLU A 37 -3.59 0.72 4.30
CA GLU A 37 -3.54 0.26 5.68
C GLU A 37 -4.30 -1.06 5.79
N TYR A 38 -3.63 -2.06 6.35
CA TYR A 38 -4.10 -3.43 6.50
C TYR A 38 -4.10 -3.79 7.97
N THR A 39 -5.25 -4.20 8.51
CA THR A 39 -5.33 -4.71 9.87
C THR A 39 -5.83 -6.14 9.85
N ASN A 40 -5.08 -7.03 10.51
CA ASN A 40 -5.47 -8.41 10.76
C ASN A 40 -5.06 -8.76 12.20
N ASP A 41 -5.92 -9.45 12.96
CA ASP A 41 -5.64 -9.85 14.35
C ASP A 41 -5.18 -8.69 15.28
N ASN A 42 -5.71 -7.47 15.07
CA ASN A 42 -5.31 -6.22 15.74
C ASN A 42 -3.89 -5.70 15.41
N GLU A 43 -3.21 -6.29 14.44
CA GLU A 43 -1.94 -5.78 13.92
C GLU A 43 -2.17 -4.98 12.65
N THR A 44 -1.84 -3.69 12.68
CA THR A 44 -1.92 -2.80 11.51
C THR A 44 -0.56 -2.73 10.81
N THR A 45 -0.54 -3.13 9.55
CA THR A 45 0.58 -2.97 8.64
C THR A 45 0.23 -2.00 7.52
N HIS A 46 1.25 -1.49 6.84
CA HIS A 46 1.08 -0.57 5.73
C HIS A 46 1.84 -1.11 4.52
N THR A 47 1.24 -0.99 3.35
CA THR A 47 1.88 -1.32 2.08
C THR A 47 1.56 -0.28 1.03
N ILE A 48 2.32 -0.28 -0.05
CA ILE A 48 2.10 0.59 -1.20
C ILE A 48 1.55 -0.23 -2.37
N ILE A 49 0.67 0.37 -3.16
CA ILE A 49 0.12 -0.22 -4.38
C ILE A 49 0.62 0.49 -5.64
N ASP A 50 0.39 -0.14 -6.80
CA ASP A 50 0.79 0.38 -8.11
C ASP A 50 -0.24 1.35 -8.71
N VAL A 51 -1.50 1.28 -8.25
CA VAL A 51 -2.60 2.13 -8.71
C VAL A 51 -3.40 2.61 -7.50
N ALA A 52 -3.53 3.92 -7.32
CA ALA A 52 -4.34 4.49 -6.24
C ALA A 52 -5.85 4.29 -6.49
N PRO A 53 -6.69 4.20 -5.44
CA PRO A 53 -8.13 4.26 -5.57
C PRO A 53 -8.57 5.61 -6.14
N GLN A 54 -9.55 5.61 -7.04
CA GLN A 54 -10.00 6.81 -7.73
C GLN A 54 -11.52 6.90 -7.76
N ILE A 55 -12.04 8.13 -7.71
CA ILE A 55 -13.47 8.39 -7.93
C ILE A 55 -13.67 8.75 -9.39
N THR A 56 -14.58 8.05 -10.08
CA THR A 56 -15.02 8.39 -11.43
C THR A 56 -16.55 8.45 -11.46
N GLY A 57 -17.09 9.64 -11.69
CA GLY A 57 -18.51 9.92 -11.48
C GLY A 57 -18.87 9.71 -10.01
N ASP A 58 -19.89 8.90 -9.74
CA ASP A 58 -20.38 8.61 -8.40
C ASP A 58 -19.87 7.26 -7.85
N ARG A 59 -18.80 6.71 -8.44
CA ARG A 59 -18.25 5.40 -8.06
C ARG A 59 -16.77 5.48 -7.73
N THR A 60 -16.38 4.74 -6.71
CA THR A 60 -14.98 4.50 -6.39
C THR A 60 -14.49 3.25 -7.09
N PHE A 61 -13.35 3.37 -7.77
CA PHE A 61 -12.63 2.30 -8.41
C PHE A 61 -11.40 1.96 -7.57
N VAL A 62 -11.23 0.68 -7.26
CA VAL A 62 -10.14 0.14 -6.45
C VAL A 62 -9.42 -0.94 -7.26
N PRO A 63 -8.10 -1.16 -7.06
CA PRO A 63 -7.38 -2.21 -7.79
C PRO A 63 -7.89 -3.61 -7.43
N ILE A 64 -8.23 -4.42 -8.43
CA ILE A 64 -8.74 -5.78 -8.19
C ILE A 64 -7.73 -6.67 -7.48
N ARG A 65 -6.43 -6.55 -7.83
CA ARG A 65 -5.34 -7.30 -7.19
C ARG A 65 -5.24 -7.01 -5.70
N LEU A 66 -5.53 -5.77 -5.31
CA LEU A 66 -5.53 -5.38 -3.90
C LEU A 66 -6.65 -6.10 -3.15
N ILE A 67 -7.86 -6.08 -3.72
CA ILE A 67 -9.03 -6.75 -3.13
C ILE A 67 -8.81 -8.26 -3.05
N SER A 68 -8.27 -8.87 -4.11
CA SER A 68 -7.93 -10.30 -4.16
C SER A 68 -6.88 -10.67 -3.10
N ASN A 69 -5.76 -9.97 -3.03
CA ASN A 69 -4.74 -10.19 -2.00
C ASN A 69 -5.35 -10.10 -0.61
N ALA A 70 -6.09 -9.03 -0.34
CA ALA A 70 -6.63 -8.78 0.98
C ALA A 70 -7.68 -9.79 1.45
N LEU A 71 -8.55 -10.22 0.54
CA LEU A 71 -9.63 -11.15 0.84
C LEU A 71 -9.21 -12.61 0.66
N GLY A 72 -7.95 -12.87 0.29
CA GLY A 72 -7.40 -14.20 0.06
C GLY A 72 -8.01 -14.92 -1.14
N VAL A 73 -8.53 -14.19 -2.13
CA VAL A 73 -9.26 -14.74 -3.28
C VAL A 73 -8.34 -14.90 -4.49
N GLY A 74 -8.38 -16.04 -5.17
CA GLY A 74 -7.64 -16.29 -6.39
C GLY A 74 -8.05 -15.38 -7.56
N ILE A 75 -7.07 -14.86 -8.30
CA ILE A 75 -7.30 -14.16 -9.58
C ILE A 75 -6.43 -14.72 -10.69
N GLU A 76 -7.01 -14.80 -11.89
CA GLU A 76 -6.32 -15.20 -13.11
C GLU A 76 -6.59 -14.17 -14.21
N TRP A 77 -5.55 -13.86 -15.00
CA TRP A 77 -5.68 -13.04 -16.19
C TRP A 77 -5.70 -13.93 -17.42
N ASP A 78 -6.81 -13.89 -18.15
CA ASP A 78 -6.90 -14.47 -19.48
C ASP A 78 -6.52 -13.41 -20.52
N ASN A 79 -5.42 -13.68 -21.23
CA ASN A 79 -4.89 -12.75 -22.21
C ASN A 79 -5.66 -12.74 -23.53
N ASP A 80 -6.26 -13.87 -23.92
CA ASP A 80 -6.96 -14.01 -25.20
C ASP A 80 -8.32 -13.31 -25.13
N GLU A 81 -9.02 -13.46 -24.01
CA GLU A 81 -10.31 -12.84 -23.72
C GLU A 81 -10.19 -11.44 -23.12
N ARG A 82 -8.98 -11.05 -22.70
CA ARG A 82 -8.72 -9.79 -22.00
C ARG A 82 -9.58 -9.65 -20.74
N ALA A 83 -9.72 -10.74 -20.00
CA ALA A 83 -10.60 -10.88 -18.86
C ALA A 83 -9.81 -11.20 -17.57
N VAL A 84 -10.33 -10.72 -16.45
CA VAL A 84 -9.89 -11.15 -15.11
C VAL A 84 -10.93 -12.13 -14.57
N TYR A 85 -10.49 -13.34 -14.25
CA TYR A 85 -11.25 -14.33 -13.54
C TYR A 85 -10.98 -14.21 -12.05
N VAL A 86 -12.04 -14.24 -11.24
CA VAL A 86 -11.98 -14.17 -9.78
C VAL A 86 -12.66 -15.43 -9.26
N ASP A 87 -11.92 -16.24 -8.52
CA ASP A 87 -12.41 -17.51 -7.98
C ASP A 87 -12.25 -17.52 -6.46
N SER A 88 -13.37 -17.42 -5.76
CA SER A 88 -13.40 -17.44 -4.29
C SER A 88 -13.24 -18.84 -3.69
N SER A 89 -13.24 -19.89 -4.52
CA SER A 89 -12.89 -21.25 -4.08
C SER A 89 -11.38 -21.51 -4.08
N GLU A 90 -10.62 -20.67 -4.80
CA GLU A 90 -9.16 -20.68 -4.81
C GLU A 90 -8.61 -19.61 -3.86
N SER A 91 -7.54 -19.96 -3.14
CA SER A 91 -6.87 -19.04 -2.23
C SER A 91 -5.66 -18.38 -2.88
N SER A 92 -5.44 -17.09 -2.64
CA SER A 92 -4.20 -16.41 -3.00
C SER A 92 -3.45 -15.91 -1.76
N GLU A 93 -2.12 -15.95 -1.82
CA GLU A 93 -1.26 -15.39 -0.78
C GLU A 93 -1.22 -13.86 -0.89
N VAL A 94 -1.18 -13.19 0.27
CA VAL A 94 -0.95 -11.75 0.31
C VAL A 94 0.47 -11.46 -0.18
N THR A 95 0.58 -10.87 -1.36
CA THR A 95 1.86 -10.49 -1.96
C THR A 95 2.05 -8.97 -1.94
N ASN A 96 3.28 -8.53 -1.73
CA ASN A 96 3.63 -7.13 -1.86
C ASN A 96 3.52 -6.70 -3.34
N PHE A 97 3.11 -5.46 -3.57
CA PHE A 97 3.09 -4.88 -4.92
C PHE A 97 4.49 -4.56 -5.41
N PHE A 98 5.41 -4.31 -4.48
CA PHE A 98 6.81 -4.02 -4.75
C PHE A 98 7.68 -4.72 -3.72
N ASP A 99 8.74 -5.37 -4.21
CA ASP A 99 9.70 -6.12 -3.38
C ASP A 99 10.78 -5.21 -2.81
N VAL A 100 10.35 -4.16 -2.10
CA VAL A 100 11.23 -3.13 -1.50
C VAL A 100 10.87 -2.89 -0.04
N GLU A 101 11.88 -2.67 0.79
CA GLU A 101 11.70 -2.32 2.19
C GLU A 101 12.69 -1.24 2.64
N ILE A 102 12.31 -0.47 3.66
CA ILE A 102 13.26 0.40 4.37
C ILE A 102 13.93 -0.48 5.44
N SER A 103 15.23 -0.73 5.31
CA SER A 103 15.93 -1.69 6.20
C SER A 103 16.81 -1.02 7.25
N SER A 104 16.94 0.31 7.25
CA SER A 104 17.74 1.04 8.24
C SER A 104 16.97 1.47 9.48
N ILE A 105 15.64 1.31 9.50
CA ILE A 105 14.77 1.72 10.62
C ILE A 105 13.95 0.53 11.13
N LYS A 106 13.61 0.57 12.42
CA LYS A 106 12.72 -0.42 13.05
C LYS A 106 11.39 0.22 13.42
N ALA A 107 10.30 -0.55 13.33
CA ALA A 107 9.00 -0.11 13.82
C ALA A 107 9.09 0.31 15.31
N GLY A 108 8.50 1.46 15.63
CA GLY A 108 8.53 2.04 16.98
C GLY A 108 9.85 2.74 17.38
N GLN A 109 10.84 2.82 16.49
CA GLN A 109 12.08 3.54 16.76
C GLN A 109 11.85 5.06 16.79
N THR A 110 12.32 5.71 17.84
CA THR A 110 12.44 7.18 17.89
C THR A 110 13.70 7.62 17.15
N ILE A 111 13.55 8.56 16.21
CA ILE A 111 14.66 9.17 15.46
C ILE A 111 14.89 10.58 16.00
N THR A 112 16.04 10.81 16.63
CA THR A 112 16.35 12.09 17.32
C THR A 112 17.50 12.87 16.69
N GLY A 113 18.18 12.31 15.68
CA GLY A 113 19.31 12.94 15.02
C GLY A 113 19.48 12.43 13.59
N THR A 114 20.58 12.85 12.95
CA THR A 114 20.92 12.44 11.59
C THR A 114 20.86 10.92 11.45
N THR A 115 20.08 10.46 10.49
CA THR A 115 19.86 9.04 10.23
C THR A 115 20.02 8.75 8.75
N GLU A 116 20.75 7.68 8.43
CA GLU A 116 20.82 7.16 7.07
C GLU A 116 19.59 6.29 6.78
N LEU A 117 18.86 6.65 5.75
CA LEU A 117 17.74 5.88 5.21
C LEU A 117 18.26 5.00 4.08
N TYR A 118 18.06 3.69 4.22
CA TYR A 118 18.48 2.71 3.23
C TYR A 118 17.31 1.80 2.85
N THR A 119 17.19 1.57 1.54
CA THR A 119 16.19 0.69 0.96
C THR A 119 16.85 -0.59 0.48
N ARG A 120 16.31 -1.73 0.92
CA ARG A 120 16.67 -3.04 0.40
C ARG A 120 15.68 -3.43 -0.69
N ILE A 121 16.20 -3.74 -1.87
CA ILE A 121 15.46 -4.39 -2.94
C ILE A 121 15.64 -5.89 -2.75
N ILE A 122 14.54 -6.64 -2.64
CA ILE A 122 14.56 -8.06 -2.34
C ILE A 122 14.77 -8.87 -3.64
N ASN A 123 13.98 -8.55 -4.67
CA ASN A 123 14.05 -9.20 -5.98
C ASN A 123 14.56 -8.21 -7.04
N ASP A 124 13.64 -7.42 -7.61
CA ASP A 124 13.92 -6.46 -8.66
C ASP A 124 13.40 -5.07 -8.31
N ALA A 125 14.13 -4.05 -8.76
CA ALA A 125 13.64 -2.68 -8.70
C ALA A 125 12.38 -2.55 -9.58
N PRO A 126 11.40 -1.71 -9.19
CA PRO A 126 10.25 -1.42 -10.04
C PRO A 126 10.69 -0.99 -11.44
N LYS A 127 10.09 -1.58 -12.47
CA LYS A 127 10.48 -1.31 -13.87
C LYS A 127 10.35 0.19 -14.18
N GLY A 128 11.46 0.79 -14.63
CA GLY A 128 11.51 2.21 -14.97
C GLY A 128 11.64 3.15 -13.77
N ALA A 129 11.96 2.63 -12.57
CA ALA A 129 12.31 3.46 -11.42
C ALA A 129 13.50 4.37 -11.75
N LYS A 130 13.37 5.66 -11.43
CA LYS A 130 14.39 6.70 -11.70
C LYS A 130 14.92 7.36 -10.44
N GLU A 131 14.15 7.30 -9.37
CA GLU A 131 14.46 7.92 -8.10
C GLU A 131 13.83 7.13 -6.96
N ILE A 132 14.36 7.31 -5.77
CA ILE A 132 13.74 6.90 -4.52
C ILE A 132 13.41 8.13 -3.69
N LYS A 133 12.27 8.09 -3.01
CA LYS A 133 11.81 9.14 -2.09
C LYS A 133 11.36 8.48 -0.80
N TYR A 134 11.88 8.98 0.32
CA TYR A 134 11.42 8.64 1.65
C TYR A 134 10.39 9.67 2.07
N LEU A 135 9.20 9.20 2.45
CA LEU A 135 8.11 10.06 2.91
C LEU A 135 7.96 9.89 4.42
N LEU A 136 7.91 11.00 5.14
CA LEU A 136 7.44 11.02 6.52
C LEU A 136 5.95 11.35 6.48
N LEU A 137 5.12 10.44 6.98
CA LEU A 137 3.67 10.54 6.95
C LEU A 137 3.12 10.65 8.37
N ASP A 138 2.11 11.49 8.53
CA ASP A 138 1.23 11.50 9.68
C ASP A 138 0.38 10.23 9.70
N ARG A 139 0.28 9.59 10.88
CA ARG A 139 -0.36 8.28 11.02
C ARG A 139 -1.85 8.32 10.68
N ASP A 140 -2.55 9.36 11.12
CA ASP A 140 -4.01 9.40 11.04
C ASP A 140 -4.46 9.81 9.63
N THR A 141 -3.76 10.78 9.05
CA THR A 141 -4.12 11.37 7.75
C THR A 141 -3.43 10.70 6.56
N ALA A 142 -2.36 9.93 6.78
CA ALA A 142 -1.47 9.41 5.75
C ALA A 142 -0.87 10.50 4.83
N LYS A 143 -0.86 11.76 5.28
CA LYS A 143 -0.30 12.90 4.55
C LYS A 143 1.07 13.27 5.13
N GLY A 144 1.91 13.86 4.31
CA GLY A 144 3.23 14.26 4.76
C GLY A 144 4.09 14.81 3.64
N PHE A 145 5.40 14.69 3.80
CA PHE A 145 6.38 15.28 2.89
C PHE A 145 7.58 14.37 2.67
N VAL A 146 8.28 14.62 1.56
CA VAL A 146 9.53 13.94 1.24
C VAL A 146 10.62 14.45 2.18
N ILE A 147 11.27 13.54 2.89
CA ILE A 147 12.33 13.85 3.85
C ILE A 147 13.73 13.59 3.31
N ALA A 148 13.85 12.70 2.34
CA ALA A 148 15.11 12.34 1.70
C ALA A 148 14.83 11.63 0.36
N GLY A 149 15.83 11.54 -0.50
CA GLY A 149 15.72 10.80 -1.77
C GLY A 149 16.72 11.25 -2.83
N GLY A 150 16.75 10.52 -3.95
CA GLY A 150 17.61 10.82 -5.09
C GLY A 150 17.55 9.74 -6.16
N SER A 151 18.39 9.88 -7.19
CA SER A 151 18.34 9.04 -8.39
C SER A 151 18.98 7.65 -8.22
N SER A 152 19.84 7.48 -7.21
CA SER A 152 20.52 6.21 -6.94
C SER A 152 19.69 5.37 -5.99
N ILE A 153 18.98 4.36 -6.51
CA ILE A 153 17.96 3.60 -5.77
C ILE A 153 18.57 2.76 -4.63
N ASN A 154 19.85 2.37 -4.74
CA ASN A 154 20.56 1.56 -3.75
C ASN A 154 21.54 2.38 -2.87
N SER A 155 21.47 3.71 -2.93
CA SER A 155 22.31 4.57 -2.09
C SER A 155 21.61 4.90 -0.77
N PRO A 156 22.34 5.05 0.34
CA PRO A 156 21.77 5.64 1.54
C PRO A 156 21.49 7.13 1.32
N TYR A 157 20.45 7.64 1.99
CA TYR A 157 20.11 9.05 1.99
C TYR A 157 19.95 9.55 3.42
N GLU A 158 20.62 10.67 3.75
CA GLU A 158 20.53 11.25 5.09
C GLU A 158 19.22 12.00 5.28
N TRP A 159 18.62 11.81 6.45
CA TRP A 159 17.55 12.65 6.96
C TRP A 159 17.96 13.23 8.31
N VAL A 160 17.69 14.53 8.47
CA VAL A 160 17.83 15.25 9.73
C VAL A 160 16.43 15.73 10.13
N PRO A 161 15.80 15.16 11.17
CA PRO A 161 14.59 15.73 11.71
C PRO A 161 14.89 17.15 12.18
N ALA A 162 14.00 18.11 11.87
CA ALA A 162 14.16 19.47 12.37
C ALA A 162 14.27 19.41 13.90
N MET A 163 15.40 19.88 14.44
CA MET A 163 15.52 20.09 15.88
C MET A 163 14.73 21.35 16.21
N GLU A 164 13.60 21.19 16.91
CA GLU A 164 12.99 22.29 17.66
C GLU A 164 13.89 22.72 18.83
#